data_AF-A0A0X3V5Q5-F1
#
_entry.id   AF-A0A0X3V5Q5-F1
#
_cell.length_a   1.000
_cell.length_b   1.000
_cell.length_c   1.000
_cell.angle_alpha   90.00
_cell.angle_beta   90.00
_cell.angle_gamma   90.00
#
_symmetry.space_group_name_H-M   'P 1'
#
loop_
_entity.id
_entity.type
_entity.pdbx_description
1 polymer ?
#
loop_
_entity_poly.entity_id
_entity_poly.type
_entity_poly.pdbx_seq_one_letter_code
_entity_poly.pdbx_strand_id
1 'polypeptide(L)'
;MVDCGRLWSGEPYPVADPVATSNRLDGYTQTAYDALDLPNAELDNDSPGAGAEARGDGCHYRGLRHLGKQISDSPPGVPGVVSVHTEWALKGVPEAEALAAMRRAREELTRQGWRVTDSMNKPYWRYLVLKPSGSDDEVRIWTYPRGRLKVAAYADCARYPPGTRLDNLDAPVLPRQVAPTQLRG
;
A
#
# COMPACT_ATOMS: atom_id res chain seq x y z
N MET A 1 29.20 -7.43 14.84
CA MET A 1 29.47 -6.09 15.42
C MET A 1 28.31 -5.19 15.04
N VAL A 2 27.44 -4.86 16.00
CA VAL A 2 26.40 -3.85 15.77
C VAL A 2 27.10 -2.51 15.85
N ASP A 3 27.08 -1.75 14.76
CA ASP A 3 27.72 -0.45 14.69
C ASP A 3 27.00 0.53 15.63
N CYS A 4 27.64 0.92 16.74
CA CYS A 4 27.08 1.85 17.72
C CYS A 4 26.58 3.16 17.07
N GLY A 5 27.15 3.55 15.93
CA GLY A 5 26.71 4.71 15.14
C GLY A 5 25.28 4.55 14.59
N ARG A 6 24.90 3.34 14.14
CA ARG A 6 23.56 3.05 13.60
C ARG A 6 22.51 2.98 14.69
N LEU A 7 22.85 2.44 15.86
CA LEU A 7 21.94 2.38 17.01
C LEU A 7 21.61 3.78 17.53
N TRP A 8 22.61 4.66 17.56
CA TRP A 8 22.45 6.05 17.97
C TRP A 8 21.71 6.90 16.93
N SER A 9 22.10 6.80 15.66
CA SER A 9 21.60 7.70 14.60
C SER A 9 20.37 7.20 13.85
N GLY A 10 20.09 5.89 13.95
CA GLY A 10 19.10 5.18 13.14
C GLY A 10 19.68 4.74 11.79
N GLU A 11 19.12 3.68 11.22
CA GLU A 11 19.37 3.33 9.83
C GLU A 11 18.72 4.37 8.90
N PRO A 12 19.47 4.98 7.96
CA PRO A 12 18.90 5.96 7.05
C PRO A 12 17.78 5.32 6.22
N TYR A 13 16.79 6.14 5.87
CA TYR A 13 15.79 5.74 4.91
C TYR A 13 16.44 5.48 3.54
N PRO A 14 16.05 4.40 2.83
CA PRO A 14 16.47 4.22 1.45
C PRO A 14 15.97 5.39 0.60
N VAL A 15 16.67 5.69 -0.50
CA VAL A 15 16.22 6.70 -1.47
C VAL A 15 15.38 6.01 -2.54
N ALA A 16 14.18 6.50 -2.80
CA ALA A 16 13.31 5.97 -3.85
C ALA A 16 12.52 7.09 -4.53
N ASP A 17 12.36 6.99 -5.84
CA ASP A 17 11.50 7.90 -6.62
C ASP A 17 10.03 7.57 -6.32
N PRO A 18 9.23 8.54 -5.82
CA PRO A 18 7.83 8.32 -5.50
C PRO A 18 6.97 8.02 -6.73
N VAL A 19 7.29 8.57 -7.91
CA VAL A 19 6.54 8.30 -9.15
C VAL A 19 6.78 6.87 -9.60
N ALA A 20 8.05 6.43 -9.65
CA ALA A 20 8.39 5.05 -9.99
C ALA A 20 7.79 4.06 -8.98
N THR A 21 7.76 4.42 -7.70
CA THR A 21 7.15 3.63 -6.64
C THR A 21 5.64 3.52 -6.83
N SER A 22 4.94 4.64 -7.07
CA SER A 22 3.50 4.65 -7.34
C SER A 22 3.12 3.77 -8.54
N ASN A 23 3.87 3.85 -9.64
CA ASN A 23 3.62 3.02 -10.83
C ASN A 23 3.81 1.52 -10.55
N ARG A 24 4.87 1.17 -9.79
CA ARG A 24 5.13 -0.22 -9.39
C ARG A 24 3.99 -0.76 -8.52
N LEU A 25 3.57 0.01 -7.51
CA LEU A 25 2.46 -0.36 -6.64
C LEU A 25 1.16 -0.50 -7.43
N ASP A 26 0.88 0.40 -8.38
CA ASP A 26 -0.31 0.30 -9.23
C ASP A 26 -0.30 -1.01 -10.03
N GLY A 27 0.85 -1.37 -10.61
CA GLY A 27 1.05 -2.65 -11.27
C GLY A 27 0.73 -3.86 -10.36
N TYR A 28 1.16 -3.82 -9.10
CA TYR A 28 0.81 -4.88 -8.13
C TYR A 28 -0.69 -4.94 -7.84
N THR A 29 -1.36 -3.80 -7.71
CA THR A 29 -2.81 -3.80 -7.53
C THR A 29 -3.53 -4.34 -8.76
N GLN A 30 -3.08 -4.02 -9.97
CA GLN A 30 -3.63 -4.59 -11.21
C GLN A 30 -3.47 -6.12 -11.23
N THR A 31 -2.28 -6.65 -10.88
CA THR A 31 -2.07 -8.11 -10.79
C THR A 31 -2.98 -8.77 -9.75
N ALA A 32 -3.18 -8.12 -8.59
CA ALA A 32 -4.09 -8.62 -7.57
C ALA A 32 -5.57 -8.59 -8.03
N TYR A 33 -5.95 -7.57 -8.81
CA TYR A 33 -7.27 -7.50 -9.43
C TYR A 33 -7.52 -8.61 -10.44
N ASP A 34 -6.56 -8.85 -11.34
CA ASP A 34 -6.66 -9.92 -12.32
C ASP A 34 -6.83 -11.29 -11.62
N ALA A 35 -6.14 -11.49 -10.49
CA ALA A 35 -6.23 -12.72 -9.71
C ALA A 35 -7.54 -12.87 -8.91
N LEU A 36 -8.24 -11.77 -8.61
CA LEU A 36 -9.56 -11.80 -7.97
C LEU A 36 -10.64 -12.30 -8.93
N ASP A 37 -10.53 -11.98 -10.22
CA ASP A 37 -11.47 -12.41 -11.28
C ASP A 37 -12.93 -12.08 -10.94
N LEU A 38 -13.22 -10.78 -10.79
CA LEU A 38 -14.53 -10.24 -10.41
C LEU A 38 -15.16 -9.46 -11.58
N PRO A 39 -15.69 -10.13 -12.61
CA PRO A 39 -16.14 -9.48 -13.84
C PRO A 39 -17.38 -8.59 -13.68
N ASN A 40 -18.16 -8.77 -12.61
CA ASN A 40 -19.37 -7.99 -12.35
C ASN A 40 -19.16 -6.88 -11.32
N ALA A 41 -17.92 -6.69 -10.83
CA ALA A 41 -17.62 -5.63 -9.88
C ALA A 41 -17.55 -4.27 -10.56
N GLU A 42 -17.93 -3.23 -9.85
CA GLU A 42 -17.81 -1.84 -10.30
C GLU A 42 -16.80 -1.08 -9.43
N LEU A 43 -16.13 -0.09 -10.01
CA LEU A 43 -15.34 0.86 -9.24
C LEU A 43 -16.24 1.66 -8.29
N ASP A 44 -15.84 1.72 -7.02
CA ASP A 44 -16.44 2.61 -6.03
C ASP A 44 -15.69 3.95 -6.07
N ASN A 45 -16.01 4.78 -7.07
CA ASN A 45 -15.38 6.09 -7.28
C ASN A 45 -15.60 7.07 -6.11
N ASP A 46 -16.59 6.80 -5.27
CA ASP A 46 -16.91 7.61 -4.08
C ASP A 46 -16.17 7.13 -2.83
N SER A 47 -15.32 6.10 -2.95
CA SER A 47 -14.61 5.53 -1.81
C SER A 47 -13.52 6.49 -1.30
N PRO A 48 -13.53 6.88 -0.03
CA PRO A 48 -12.46 7.67 0.55
C PRO A 48 -11.14 6.91 0.52
N GLY A 49 -10.08 7.58 0.09
CA GLY A 49 -8.72 7.03 0.00
C GLY A 49 -8.43 6.25 -1.29
N ALA A 50 -9.37 6.15 -2.23
CA ALA A 50 -9.08 5.64 -3.57
C ALA A 50 -8.13 6.61 -4.30
N GLY A 51 -7.07 6.09 -4.90
CA GLY A 51 -6.02 6.92 -5.47
C GLY A 51 -4.61 6.49 -5.07
N ALA A 52 -3.64 7.16 -5.69
CA ALA A 52 -2.25 7.12 -5.27
C ALA A 52 -1.99 8.28 -4.30
N GLU A 53 -1.35 8.00 -3.17
CA GLU A 53 -1.04 8.98 -2.15
C GLU A 53 0.38 8.79 -1.59
N ALA A 54 1.03 9.92 -1.29
CA ALA A 54 2.31 9.97 -0.59
C ALA A 54 2.09 10.63 0.78
N ARG A 55 2.47 9.94 1.87
CA ARG A 55 2.24 10.41 3.24
C ARG A 55 3.53 10.44 4.06
N GLY A 56 3.78 11.54 4.77
CA GLY A 56 4.96 11.70 5.64
C GLY A 56 4.71 11.44 7.12
N ASP A 57 3.44 11.42 7.54
CA ASP A 57 3.02 11.26 8.94
C ASP A 57 3.37 9.90 9.54
N GLY A 58 3.35 8.83 8.75
CA GLY A 58 3.80 7.49 9.15
C GLY A 58 5.32 7.27 9.13
N CYS A 59 6.12 8.27 8.74
CA CYS A 59 7.56 8.13 8.57
C CYS A 59 8.34 8.82 9.69
N HIS A 60 8.74 8.04 10.70
CA HIS A 60 9.28 8.58 11.94
C HIS A 60 10.81 8.62 12.03
N TYR A 61 11.34 9.44 12.94
CA TYR A 61 12.77 9.47 13.20
C TYR A 61 13.25 8.14 13.78
N ARG A 62 14.37 7.63 13.26
CA ARG A 62 14.98 6.37 13.70
C ARG A 62 16.20 6.62 14.58
N GLY A 63 16.48 5.74 15.54
CA GLY A 63 17.68 5.81 16.39
C GLY A 63 17.49 6.55 17.71
N LEU A 64 18.30 6.19 18.69
CA LEU A 64 18.14 6.62 20.09
C LEU A 64 18.22 8.14 20.28
N ARG A 65 19.01 8.86 19.47
CA ARG A 65 19.15 10.32 19.58
C ARG A 65 17.85 11.09 19.32
N HIS A 66 16.86 10.44 18.70
CA HIS A 66 15.57 11.06 18.37
C HIS A 66 14.42 10.56 19.26
N LEU A 67 14.69 9.77 20.31
CA LEU A 67 13.65 9.25 21.22
C LEU A 67 12.73 10.35 21.75
N GLY A 68 13.26 11.51 22.11
CA GLY A 68 12.45 12.64 22.57
C GLY A 68 11.41 13.15 21.55
N LYS A 69 11.66 12.95 20.25
CA LYS A 69 10.70 13.27 19.18
C LYS A 69 9.66 12.17 18.98
N GLN A 70 9.89 10.98 19.50
CA GLN A 70 9.06 9.78 19.29
C GLN A 70 8.05 9.53 20.43
N ILE A 71 8.25 10.16 21.59
CA ILE A 71 7.40 9.99 22.78
C ILE A 71 6.18 10.93 22.76
N SER A 72 6.01 11.75 21.71
CA SER A 72 4.83 12.61 21.54
C SER A 72 3.61 11.78 21.11
N ASP A 73 2.40 12.22 21.50
CA ASP A 73 1.13 11.67 20.98
C ASP A 73 0.96 11.88 19.47
N SER A 74 1.75 12.79 18.87
CA SER A 74 1.80 13.01 17.43
C SER A 74 3.25 13.27 16.99
N PRO A 75 4.08 12.21 16.90
CA PRO A 75 5.47 12.35 16.49
C PRO A 75 5.57 13.01 15.11
N PRO A 76 6.50 13.97 14.92
CA PRO A 76 6.65 14.61 13.63
C PRO A 76 7.19 13.62 12.59
N GLY A 77 6.70 13.76 11.35
CA GLY A 77 7.28 13.09 10.19
C GLY A 77 8.72 13.57 9.91
N VAL A 78 9.49 12.75 9.20
CA VAL A 78 10.85 13.10 8.77
C VAL A 78 10.78 13.89 7.46
N PRO A 79 11.28 15.13 7.40
CA PRO A 79 11.27 15.91 6.16
C PRO A 79 11.94 15.17 5.01
N GLY A 80 11.25 15.17 3.86
CA GLY A 80 11.71 14.51 2.64
C GLY A 80 11.53 12.99 2.63
N VAL A 81 10.81 12.41 3.59
CA VAL A 81 10.54 10.97 3.68
C VAL A 81 9.03 10.75 3.66
N VAL A 82 8.60 9.85 2.77
CA VAL A 82 7.18 9.49 2.61
C VAL A 82 7.03 7.99 2.45
N SER A 83 5.88 7.45 2.86
CA SER A 83 5.37 6.19 2.34
C SER A 83 4.48 6.49 1.14
N VAL A 84 4.53 5.64 0.13
CA VAL A 84 3.66 5.72 -1.04
C VAL A 84 2.70 4.55 -0.97
N HIS A 85 1.43 4.81 -1.22
CA HIS A 85 0.45 3.76 -1.39
C HIS A 85 -0.50 4.07 -2.52
N THR A 86 -1.14 3.02 -3.01
CA THR A 86 -2.09 3.06 -4.11
C THR A 86 -3.27 2.21 -3.65
N GLU A 87 -4.48 2.72 -3.75
CA GLU A 87 -5.69 2.00 -3.34
C GLU A 87 -6.78 2.09 -4.40
N TRP A 88 -7.51 0.99 -4.54
CA TRP A 88 -8.71 0.87 -5.32
C TRP A 88 -9.83 0.27 -4.47
N ALA A 89 -11.06 0.70 -4.75
CA ALA A 89 -12.25 0.20 -4.10
C ALA A 89 -13.26 -0.29 -5.13
N LEU A 90 -13.87 -1.43 -4.85
CA LEU A 90 -14.95 -2.04 -5.60
C LEU A 90 -16.25 -2.04 -4.80
N LYS A 91 -17.36 -1.98 -5.52
CA LYS A 91 -18.72 -2.22 -5.03
C LYS A 91 -19.40 -3.29 -5.88
N GLY A 92 -20.54 -3.78 -5.40
CA GLY A 92 -21.31 -4.81 -6.10
C GLY A 92 -20.69 -6.20 -6.00
N VAL A 93 -19.85 -6.47 -4.98
CA VAL A 93 -19.21 -7.77 -4.75
C VAL A 93 -19.84 -8.45 -3.54
N PRO A 94 -20.84 -9.34 -3.71
CA PRO A 94 -21.44 -10.08 -2.60
C PRO A 94 -20.40 -10.77 -1.72
N GLU A 95 -20.66 -10.88 -0.43
CA GLU A 95 -19.68 -11.41 0.53
C GLU A 95 -19.16 -12.81 0.17
N ALA A 96 -20.05 -13.69 -0.28
CA ALA A 96 -19.68 -15.04 -0.71
C ALA A 96 -18.75 -15.03 -1.95
N GLU A 97 -19.01 -14.12 -2.89
CA GLU A 97 -18.19 -13.94 -4.09
C GLU A 97 -16.83 -13.33 -3.73
N ALA A 98 -16.80 -12.30 -2.88
CA ALA A 98 -15.56 -11.71 -2.37
C ALA A 98 -14.66 -12.74 -1.67
N LEU A 99 -15.26 -13.61 -0.85
CA LEU A 99 -14.55 -14.70 -0.18
C LEU A 99 -13.99 -15.73 -1.16
N ALA A 100 -14.74 -16.08 -2.20
CA ALA A 100 -14.27 -16.98 -3.24
C ALA A 100 -13.14 -16.35 -4.06
N ALA A 101 -13.28 -15.09 -4.43
CA ALA A 101 -12.27 -14.30 -5.14
C ALA A 101 -10.98 -14.17 -4.33
N MET A 102 -11.05 -13.86 -3.03
CA MET A 102 -9.86 -13.80 -2.18
C MET A 102 -9.12 -15.14 -2.08
N ARG A 103 -9.83 -16.28 -2.04
CA ARG A 103 -9.20 -17.60 -2.08
C ARG A 103 -8.51 -17.84 -3.42
N ARG A 104 -9.17 -17.52 -4.53
CA ARG A 104 -8.60 -17.61 -5.89
C ARG A 104 -7.34 -16.76 -6.02
N ALA A 105 -7.42 -15.49 -5.60
CA ALA A 105 -6.30 -14.57 -5.63
C ALA A 105 -5.13 -15.07 -4.78
N ARG A 106 -5.39 -15.63 -3.59
CA ARG A 106 -4.36 -16.25 -2.75
C ARG A 106 -3.64 -17.37 -3.52
N GLU A 107 -4.38 -18.30 -4.10
CA GLU A 107 -3.82 -19.45 -4.82
C GLU A 107 -3.01 -19.00 -6.04
N GLU A 108 -3.59 -18.12 -6.85
CA GLU A 108 -2.98 -17.64 -8.10
C GLU A 108 -1.71 -16.80 -7.83
N LEU A 109 -1.77 -15.84 -6.91
CA LEU A 109 -0.61 -15.01 -6.58
C LEU A 109 0.50 -15.84 -5.94
N THR A 110 0.15 -16.81 -5.09
CA THR A 110 1.16 -17.73 -4.51
C THR A 110 1.84 -18.56 -5.60
N ARG A 111 1.09 -19.02 -6.60
CA ARG A 111 1.64 -19.72 -7.78
C ARG A 111 2.60 -18.85 -8.58
N GLN A 112 2.37 -17.54 -8.61
CA GLN A 112 3.27 -16.54 -9.22
C GLN A 112 4.45 -16.15 -8.31
N GLY A 113 4.63 -16.81 -7.16
CA GLY A 113 5.74 -16.58 -6.23
C GLY A 113 5.51 -15.46 -5.22
N TRP A 114 4.28 -14.96 -5.08
CA TRP A 114 3.93 -14.03 -4.01
C TRP A 114 3.82 -14.78 -2.69
N ARG A 115 4.15 -14.11 -1.59
CA ARG A 115 4.11 -14.70 -0.25
C ARG A 115 2.96 -14.11 0.55
N VAL A 116 2.07 -14.96 1.05
CA VAL A 116 1.09 -14.55 2.07
C VAL A 116 1.82 -14.27 3.38
N THR A 117 1.69 -13.07 3.91
CA THR A 117 2.33 -12.65 5.17
C THR A 117 1.34 -12.53 6.31
N ASP A 118 0.06 -12.27 6.02
CA ASP A 118 -1.00 -12.24 7.00
C ASP A 118 -2.37 -12.52 6.35
N SER A 119 -3.33 -13.03 7.12
CA SER A 119 -4.70 -13.20 6.68
C SER A 119 -5.66 -13.32 7.85
N MET A 120 -6.83 -12.69 7.74
CA MET A 120 -7.93 -12.82 8.70
C MET A 120 -9.21 -13.19 7.99
N ASN A 121 -9.96 -14.12 8.57
CA ASN A 121 -11.29 -14.50 8.09
C ASN A 121 -12.27 -14.58 9.27
N LYS A 122 -12.62 -13.41 9.83
CA LYS A 122 -13.66 -13.28 10.85
C LYS A 122 -14.85 -12.48 10.30
N PRO A 123 -16.05 -12.65 10.85
CA PRO A 123 -17.18 -11.78 10.51
C PRO A 123 -16.78 -10.31 10.61
N TYR A 124 -17.10 -9.53 9.57
CA TYR A 124 -16.81 -8.09 9.43
C TYR A 124 -15.33 -7.68 9.30
N TRP A 125 -14.38 -8.59 9.53
CA TRP A 125 -12.94 -8.32 9.43
C TRP A 125 -12.26 -9.41 8.61
N ARG A 126 -12.15 -9.14 7.30
CA ARG A 126 -11.54 -10.08 6.37
C ARG A 126 -10.51 -9.40 5.53
N TYR A 127 -9.30 -9.94 5.59
CA TYR A 127 -8.20 -9.42 4.83
C TYR A 127 -7.20 -10.50 4.44
N LEU A 128 -6.47 -10.20 3.38
CA LEU A 128 -5.33 -10.98 2.90
C LEU A 128 -4.19 -10.00 2.65
N VAL A 129 -3.02 -10.26 3.24
CA VAL A 129 -1.79 -9.50 3.01
C VAL A 129 -0.81 -10.40 2.28
N LEU A 130 -0.30 -9.92 1.15
CA LEU A 130 0.70 -10.60 0.34
C LEU A 130 1.88 -9.67 0.08
N LYS A 131 3.07 -10.25 -0.13
CA LYS A 131 4.22 -9.57 -0.69
C LYS A 131 4.51 -10.09 -2.10
N PRO A 132 4.62 -9.21 -3.12
CA PRO A 132 5.03 -9.61 -4.47
C PRO A 132 6.43 -10.24 -4.48
N SER A 133 6.68 -11.12 -5.46
CA SER A 133 7.97 -11.78 -5.58
C SER A 133 9.10 -10.76 -5.78
N GLY A 134 10.18 -10.89 -5.01
CA GLY A 134 11.34 -9.99 -5.08
C GLY A 134 11.10 -8.56 -4.56
N SER A 135 9.98 -8.31 -3.89
CA SER A 135 9.67 -7.02 -3.26
C SER A 135 9.33 -7.17 -1.78
N ASP A 136 9.62 -6.12 -1.01
CA ASP A 136 9.13 -5.98 0.36
C ASP A 136 7.83 -5.20 0.46
N ASP A 137 7.34 -4.64 -0.66
CA ASP A 137 6.06 -3.96 -0.75
C ASP A 137 4.91 -4.90 -0.34
N GLU A 138 3.88 -4.36 0.29
CA GLU A 138 2.72 -5.13 0.74
C GLU A 138 1.52 -4.85 -0.14
N VAL A 139 0.81 -5.90 -0.55
CA VAL A 139 -0.52 -5.81 -1.15
C VAL A 139 -1.54 -6.36 -0.18
N ARG A 140 -2.60 -5.61 0.02
CA ARG A 140 -3.67 -5.91 0.96
C ARG A 140 -5.00 -5.93 0.24
N ILE A 141 -5.77 -6.98 0.48
CA ILE A 141 -7.13 -7.15 -0.02
C ILE A 141 -8.05 -7.21 1.19
N TRP A 142 -9.06 -6.34 1.26
CA TRP A 142 -10.04 -6.32 2.34
C TRP A 142 -11.46 -6.44 1.81
N THR A 143 -12.33 -7.08 2.57
CA THR A 143 -13.77 -6.96 2.33
C THR A 143 -14.41 -6.11 3.42
N TYR A 144 -15.40 -5.33 3.01
CA TYR A 144 -16.20 -4.50 3.87
C TYR A 144 -17.68 -4.91 3.75
N PRO A 145 -18.51 -4.59 4.76
CA PRO A 145 -19.95 -4.75 4.66
C PRO A 145 -20.52 -4.07 3.40
N ARG A 146 -21.72 -4.51 2.99
CA ARG A 146 -22.47 -4.00 1.82
C ARG A 146 -21.79 -4.25 0.47
N GLY A 147 -21.07 -5.37 0.38
CA GLY A 147 -20.51 -5.87 -0.87
C GLY A 147 -19.41 -4.98 -1.45
N ARG A 148 -18.51 -4.52 -0.57
CA ARG A 148 -17.36 -3.70 -0.91
C ARG A 148 -16.07 -4.49 -0.74
N LEU A 149 -15.13 -4.28 -1.64
CA LEU A 149 -13.80 -4.89 -1.60
C LEU A 149 -12.76 -3.83 -1.92
N LYS A 150 -11.65 -3.79 -1.17
CA LYS A 150 -10.53 -2.89 -1.45
C LYS A 150 -9.28 -3.68 -1.77
N VAL A 151 -8.47 -3.17 -2.70
CA VAL A 151 -7.12 -3.64 -2.99
C VAL A 151 -6.20 -2.45 -2.86
N ALA A 152 -5.21 -2.53 -1.98
CA ALA A 152 -4.20 -1.49 -1.86
C ALA A 152 -2.79 -2.09 -1.85
N ALA A 153 -1.83 -1.36 -2.39
CA ALA A 153 -0.42 -1.69 -2.29
C ALA A 153 0.34 -0.57 -1.59
N TYR A 154 1.27 -0.94 -0.73
CA TYR A 154 2.05 -0.06 0.15
C TYR A 154 3.54 -0.30 -0.05
N ALA A 155 4.29 0.78 -0.19
CA ALA A 155 5.72 0.78 -0.02
C ALA A 155 6.10 1.28 1.37
N ASP A 156 7.22 0.76 1.89
CA ASP A 156 7.83 1.31 3.10
C ASP A 156 8.27 2.77 2.88
N CYS A 157 8.41 3.49 3.99
CA CYS A 157 8.92 4.85 3.99
C CYS A 157 10.29 4.95 3.29
N ALA A 158 10.41 5.89 2.36
CA ALA A 158 11.63 6.18 1.64
C ALA A 158 11.86 7.69 1.51
N ARG A 159 13.12 8.08 1.43
CA ARG A 159 13.51 9.46 1.12
C ARG A 159 13.35 9.70 -0.38
N TYR A 160 12.61 10.73 -0.76
CA TYR A 160 12.52 11.10 -2.18
C TYR A 160 13.76 11.90 -2.63
N PRO A 161 14.17 11.84 -3.91
CA PRO A 161 15.31 12.58 -4.43
C PRO A 161 15.11 14.10 -4.38
N PRO A 162 16.20 14.90 -4.27
CA PRO A 162 16.14 16.34 -4.49
C PRO A 162 15.51 16.67 -5.85
N GLY A 163 14.70 17.73 -5.92
CA GLY A 163 14.01 18.13 -7.15
C GLY A 163 12.72 17.35 -7.45
N THR A 164 12.31 16.43 -6.57
CA THR A 164 10.96 15.83 -6.62
C THR A 164 9.91 16.94 -6.61
N ARG A 165 8.98 16.88 -7.57
CA ARG A 165 7.88 17.84 -7.67
C ARG A 165 6.90 17.62 -6.52
N LEU A 166 6.57 18.68 -5.80
CA LEU A 166 5.62 18.67 -4.70
C LEU A 166 4.33 19.40 -5.07
N ASP A 167 3.22 19.04 -4.42
CA ASP A 167 1.96 19.77 -4.46
C ASP A 167 1.94 20.93 -3.45
N ASN A 168 0.78 21.54 -3.25
CA ASN A 168 0.57 22.64 -2.30
C ASN A 168 0.54 22.20 -0.83
N LEU A 169 0.65 20.90 -0.55
CA LEU A 169 0.73 20.31 0.79
C LEU A 169 2.12 19.73 1.08
N ASP A 170 3.13 20.09 0.26
CA ASP A 170 4.50 19.58 0.32
C ASP A 170 4.61 18.04 0.14
N ALA A 171 3.61 17.42 -0.49
CA ALA A 171 3.62 15.99 -0.80
C ALA A 171 4.11 15.75 -2.24
N PRO A 172 4.87 14.68 -2.52
CA PRO A 172 5.24 14.32 -3.88
C PRO A 172 4.04 14.15 -4.79
N VAL A 173 4.07 14.78 -5.96
CA VAL A 173 2.97 14.64 -6.92
C VAL A 173 3.07 13.29 -7.62
N LEU A 174 2.06 12.46 -7.39
CA LEU A 174 1.97 11.11 -7.95
C LEU A 174 1.18 11.08 -9.27
N PRO A 175 1.47 10.11 -10.15
CA PRO A 175 0.64 9.86 -11.31
C PRO A 175 -0.77 9.44 -10.89
N ARG A 176 -1.76 9.72 -11.74
CA ARG A 176 -3.09 9.11 -11.57
C ARG A 176 -2.95 7.62 -11.80
N GLN A 177 -3.57 6.84 -10.93
CA GLN A 177 -3.64 5.40 -11.11
C GLN A 177 -4.44 5.05 -12.36
N VAL A 178 -4.17 3.87 -12.92
CA VAL A 178 -4.91 3.39 -14.08
C VAL A 178 -5.78 2.22 -13.65
N ALA A 179 -7.10 2.37 -13.76
CA ALA A 179 -8.05 1.34 -13.35
C ALA A 179 -7.71 -0.02 -13.99
N PRO A 180 -7.95 -1.15 -13.32
CA PRO A 180 -7.81 -2.48 -13.94
C PRO A 180 -8.58 -2.55 -15.27
N THR A 181 -8.04 -3.26 -16.26
CA THR A 181 -8.61 -3.28 -17.62
C THR A 181 -10.07 -3.73 -17.64
N GLN A 182 -10.46 -4.68 -16.77
CA GLN A 182 -11.85 -5.14 -16.68
C GLN A 182 -12.83 -4.07 -16.16
N LEU A 183 -12.31 -2.99 -15.57
CA LEU A 183 -13.09 -1.94 -14.91
C LEU A 183 -13.05 -0.60 -15.65
N ARG A 184 -12.47 -0.56 -16.86
CA ARG A 184 -12.32 0.67 -17.67
C ARG A 184 -13.56 1.06 -18.49
N GLY A 185 -14.65 0.28 -18.40
CA GLY A 185 -15.87 0.45 -19.21
C GLY A 185 -15.84 -0.39 -20.48
#